data_AF-A0A7S3X0I6-F1
#
_entry.id   AF-A0A7S3X0I6-F1
#
_cell.length_a   1.000
_cell.length_b   1.000
_cell.length_c   1.000
_cell.angle_alpha   90.00
_cell.angle_beta   90.00
_cell.angle_gamma   90.00
#
_symmetry.space_group_name_H-M   'P 1'
#
loop_
_entity.id
_entity.type
_entity.pdbx_description
1 polymer ?
#
loop_
_entity_poly.entity_id
_entity_poly.type
_entity_poly.pdbx_seq_one_letter_code
_entity_poly.pdbx_strand_id
1 'polypeptide(L)'
;SPSPDSPPAKRASSADSSGYDTDLPDEVQQEAVRRVCGALGLKEQYDAAVAAGELLELLESLPRGTVEASIRLMRGYTCTGEWPEPILPSPAPERGRSPRSPSDEWSDELVPKSEGYGGEHK
;
A
#
# COMPACT_ATOMS: atom_id res chain seq x y z
N SER A 1 -0.72 62.32 19.35
CA SER A 1 -1.90 61.51 19.00
C SER A 1 -1.48 60.06 18.89
N PRO A 2 -2.07 59.14 19.67
CA PRO A 2 -1.89 57.70 19.48
C PRO A 2 -2.89 57.18 18.45
N SER A 3 -2.44 56.35 17.51
CA SER A 3 -3.31 55.47 16.71
C SER A 3 -2.51 54.24 16.27
N PRO A 4 -2.64 53.10 16.96
CA PRO A 4 -2.31 51.79 16.41
C PRO A 4 -3.60 51.18 15.83
N ASP A 5 -3.86 51.41 14.54
CA ASP A 5 -4.95 50.74 13.83
C ASP A 5 -4.37 49.96 12.64
N SER A 6 -4.07 48.68 12.89
CA SER A 6 -4.03 47.62 11.87
C SER A 6 -3.99 46.28 12.61
N PRO A 7 -5.08 45.49 12.60
CA PRO A 7 -5.07 44.14 13.17
C PRO A 7 -4.10 43.26 12.37
N PRO A 8 -3.37 42.31 13.00
CA PRO A 8 -2.61 41.34 12.24
C PRO A 8 -3.58 40.53 11.39
N ALA A 9 -3.30 40.55 10.08
CA ALA A 9 -4.01 39.81 9.06
C ALA A 9 -4.31 38.38 9.55
N LYS A 10 -5.60 38.03 9.45
CA LYS A 10 -6.17 36.69 9.41
C LYS A 10 -5.08 35.61 9.37
N ARG A 11 -4.78 34.99 10.52
CA ARG A 11 -4.20 33.64 10.46
C ARG A 11 -5.25 32.79 9.76
N ALA A 12 -4.91 32.30 8.57
CA ALA A 12 -5.73 31.35 7.86
C ALA A 12 -5.98 30.16 8.80
N SER A 13 -7.23 30.04 9.25
CA SER A 13 -7.78 28.75 9.66
C SER A 13 -7.61 27.79 8.51
N SER A 14 -6.82 26.74 8.72
CA SER A 14 -6.98 25.43 8.08
C SER A 14 -6.22 24.42 8.92
N ALA A 15 -6.54 24.40 10.21
CA ALA A 15 -6.39 23.22 11.04
C ALA A 15 -7.76 22.54 11.06
N ASP A 16 -8.09 21.82 10.00
CA ASP A 16 -8.89 20.60 10.05
C ASP A 16 -8.73 19.88 8.72
N SER A 17 -7.67 19.07 8.62
CA SER A 17 -7.66 18.00 7.63
C SER A 17 -7.71 16.74 8.46
N SER A 18 -8.90 16.45 9.01
CA SER A 18 -9.27 15.07 9.24
C SER A 18 -8.94 14.34 7.94
N GLY A 19 -8.01 13.39 7.98
CA GLY A 19 -7.37 12.81 6.79
C GLY A 19 -8.29 12.00 5.88
N TYR A 20 -9.60 12.11 6.05
CA TYR A 20 -10.58 11.82 5.01
C TYR A 20 -10.73 13.07 4.17
N ASP A 21 -10.23 12.97 2.95
CA ASP A 21 -10.62 13.85 1.87
C ASP A 21 -12.12 13.57 1.60
N THR A 22 -12.99 14.23 2.37
CA THR A 22 -14.46 14.12 2.32
C THR A 22 -15.04 14.66 1.01
N ASP A 23 -14.19 15.13 0.10
CA ASP A 23 -14.54 15.61 -1.23
C ASP A 23 -14.64 14.45 -2.26
N LEU A 24 -14.13 13.26 -1.90
CA LEU A 24 -14.16 12.09 -2.77
C LEU A 24 -15.51 11.36 -2.68
N PRO A 25 -16.15 11.07 -3.82
CA PRO A 25 -17.42 10.34 -3.84
C PRO A 25 -17.25 8.94 -3.25
N ASP A 26 -18.28 8.45 -2.56
CA ASP A 26 -18.30 7.13 -1.91
C ASP A 26 -17.89 6.00 -2.86
N GLU A 27 -18.23 6.08 -4.16
CA GLU A 27 -17.84 5.07 -5.14
C GLU A 27 -16.32 4.99 -5.29
N VAL A 28 -15.62 6.12 -5.25
CA VAL A 28 -14.15 6.17 -5.34
C VAL A 28 -13.53 5.64 -4.05
N GLN A 29 -14.09 5.97 -2.88
CA GLN A 29 -13.61 5.44 -1.60
C GLN A 29 -13.75 3.92 -1.53
N GLN A 30 -14.93 3.41 -1.89
CA GLN A 30 -15.21 1.97 -1.94
C GLN A 30 -14.33 1.24 -2.95
N GLU A 31 -14.16 1.80 -4.14
CA GLU A 31 -13.34 1.20 -5.18
C GLU A 31 -11.84 1.17 -4.80
N ALA A 32 -11.34 2.17 -4.08
CA ALA A 32 -9.99 2.14 -3.52
C ALA A 32 -9.84 1.01 -2.49
N VAL A 33 -10.78 0.86 -1.57
CA VAL A 33 -10.79 -0.22 -0.57
C VAL A 33 -10.89 -1.59 -1.26
N ARG A 34 -11.77 -1.73 -2.24
CA ARG A 34 -11.92 -2.95 -3.06
C ARG A 34 -10.58 -3.35 -3.70
N ARG A 35 -9.84 -2.40 -4.28
CA ARG A 35 -8.52 -2.67 -4.88
C ARG A 35 -7.50 -3.15 -3.87
N VAL A 36 -7.42 -2.50 -2.70
CA VAL A 36 -6.49 -2.92 -1.64
C VAL A 36 -6.88 -4.29 -1.07
N CYS A 37 -8.17 -4.51 -0.76
CA CYS A 37 -8.66 -5.81 -0.31
C CYS A 37 -8.42 -6.90 -1.36
N GLY A 38 -8.60 -6.59 -2.65
CA GLY A 38 -8.30 -7.50 -3.75
C GLY A 38 -6.83 -7.90 -3.79
N ALA A 39 -5.92 -6.94 -3.66
CA ALA A 39 -4.48 -7.21 -3.60
C ALA A 39 -4.08 -8.03 -2.36
N LEU A 40 -4.82 -7.91 -1.25
CA LEU A 40 -4.63 -8.68 -0.02
C LEU A 40 -5.30 -10.06 -0.04
N GLY A 41 -6.05 -10.41 -1.09
CA GLY A 41 -6.84 -11.65 -1.14
C GLY A 41 -8.12 -11.61 -0.27
N LEU A 42 -8.54 -10.43 0.18
CA LEU A 42 -9.74 -10.20 0.99
C LEU A 42 -10.95 -9.75 0.14
N LYS A 43 -10.90 -9.95 -1.18
CA LYS A 43 -11.96 -9.50 -2.10
C LYS A 43 -13.34 -10.06 -1.73
N GLU A 44 -13.39 -11.34 -1.35
CA GLU A 44 -14.65 -12.01 -0.97
C GLU A 44 -15.21 -11.46 0.35
N GLN A 45 -14.35 -11.18 1.33
CA GLN A 45 -14.77 -10.56 2.59
C GLN A 45 -15.27 -9.14 2.38
N TYR A 46 -14.63 -8.38 1.49
CA TYR A 46 -15.10 -7.06 1.07
C TYR A 46 -16.48 -7.13 0.41
N ASP A 47 -16.68 -8.03 -0.55
CA ASP A 47 -17.96 -8.17 -1.25
C ASP A 47 -19.09 -8.59 -0.30
N ALA A 48 -18.80 -9.54 0.61
CA ALA A 48 -19.72 -9.96 1.65
C ALA A 48 -20.10 -8.80 2.60
N ALA A 49 -19.12 -8.01 3.05
CA ALA A 49 -19.36 -6.86 3.91
C ALA A 49 -20.19 -5.78 3.21
N VAL A 50 -19.95 -5.52 1.92
CA VAL A 50 -20.78 -4.59 1.13
C VAL A 50 -22.21 -5.11 0.99
N ALA A 51 -22.40 -6.39 0.69
CA ALA A 51 -23.72 -7.00 0.55
C ALA A 51 -24.49 -7.02 1.89
N ALA A 52 -23.78 -7.21 3.01
CA ALA A 52 -24.35 -7.19 4.36
C ALA A 52 -24.59 -5.76 4.90
N GLY A 53 -24.00 -4.73 4.28
CA GLY A 53 -24.00 -3.36 4.81
C GLY A 53 -23.03 -3.15 5.97
N GLU A 54 -22.11 -4.08 6.19
CA GLU A 54 -21.12 -4.13 7.28
C GLU A 54 -19.73 -3.63 6.82
N LEU A 55 -19.68 -2.82 5.75
CA LEU A 55 -18.42 -2.31 5.21
C LEU A 55 -17.64 -1.51 6.26
N LEU A 56 -18.32 -0.74 7.10
CA LEU A 56 -17.69 0.03 8.17
C LEU A 56 -16.99 -0.89 9.18
N GLU A 57 -17.64 -1.97 9.59
CA GLU A 57 -17.08 -2.94 10.54
C GLU A 57 -15.85 -3.64 9.95
N LEU A 58 -15.91 -3.98 8.65
CA LEU A 58 -14.73 -4.49 7.95
C LEU A 58 -13.59 -3.46 7.97
N LEU A 59 -13.86 -2.19 7.65
CA LEU A 59 -12.86 -1.12 7.65
C LEU A 59 -12.22 -0.92 9.03
N GLU A 60 -13.01 -0.99 10.10
CA GLU A 60 -12.53 -0.91 11.49
C GLU A 60 -11.65 -2.11 11.88
N SER A 61 -11.88 -3.28 11.27
CA SER A 61 -11.06 -4.48 11.48
C SER A 61 -9.74 -4.47 10.69
N LEU A 62 -9.65 -3.67 9.61
CA LEU A 62 -8.46 -3.64 8.76
C LEU A 62 -7.28 -2.96 9.49
N PRO A 63 -6.05 -3.44 9.24
CA PRO A 63 -4.88 -2.79 9.82
C PRO A 63 -4.75 -1.37 9.26
N ARG A 64 -4.27 -0.45 10.09
CA ARG A 64 -4.09 0.97 9.72
C ARG A 64 -3.31 1.16 8.40
N GLY A 65 -2.34 0.29 8.11
CA GLY A 65 -1.57 0.33 6.86
C GLY A 65 -2.40 0.06 5.61
N THR A 66 -3.47 -0.74 5.71
CA THR A 66 -4.43 -1.00 4.62
C THR A 66 -5.28 0.24 4.34
N VAL A 67 -5.73 0.92 5.38
CA VAL A 67 -6.48 2.19 5.26
C VAL A 67 -5.59 3.30 4.69
N GLU A 68 -4.34 3.39 5.12
CA GLU A 68 -3.40 4.35 4.52
C GLU A 68 -3.07 4.04 3.05
N ALA A 69 -3.03 2.75 2.68
CA ALA A 69 -2.82 2.34 1.30
C ALA A 69 -4.02 2.74 0.40
N SER A 70 -5.26 2.57 0.87
CA SER A 70 -6.43 3.02 0.12
C SER A 70 -6.47 4.55 -0.03
N ILE A 71 -6.09 5.31 1.00
CA ILE A 71 -5.93 6.78 0.92
C ILE A 71 -4.88 7.17 -0.13
N ARG A 72 -3.75 6.46 -0.20
CA ARG A 72 -2.72 6.71 -1.23
C ARG A 72 -3.22 6.42 -2.64
N LEU A 73 -3.99 5.33 -2.82
CA LEU A 73 -4.65 5.01 -4.09
C LEU A 73 -5.61 6.12 -4.51
N MET A 74 -6.46 6.58 -3.59
CA MET A 74 -7.38 7.68 -3.85
C MET A 74 -6.65 8.95 -4.26
N ARG A 75 -5.56 9.31 -3.58
CA ARG A 75 -4.72 10.47 -3.95
C ARG A 75 -4.07 10.31 -5.32
N GLY A 76 -3.59 9.12 -5.66
CA GLY A 76 -3.06 8.86 -7.00
C GLY A 76 -4.13 9.01 -8.09
N TYR A 77 -5.32 8.50 -7.82
CA TYR A 77 -6.49 8.63 -8.69
C TYR A 77 -6.90 10.08 -8.89
N THR A 78 -7.00 10.89 -7.84
CA THR A 78 -7.37 12.31 -7.98
C THR A 78 -6.33 13.13 -8.72
N CYS A 79 -5.05 12.74 -8.68
CA CYS A 79 -3.99 13.42 -9.42
C CYS A 79 -3.93 13.05 -10.91
N THR A 80 -4.31 11.83 -11.28
CA THR A 80 -4.06 11.28 -12.64
C THR A 80 -5.33 10.91 -13.41
N GLY A 81 -6.46 10.74 -12.71
CA GLY A 81 -7.70 10.20 -13.26
C GLY A 81 -7.68 8.69 -13.50
N GLU A 82 -6.56 8.02 -13.21
CA GLU A 82 -6.36 6.59 -13.35
C GLU A 82 -6.00 5.95 -12.01
N TRP A 83 -6.41 4.70 -11.82
CA TRP A 83 -6.14 4.01 -10.57
C TRP A 83 -4.71 3.49 -10.57
N PRO A 84 -3.84 3.97 -9.65
CA PRO A 84 -2.50 3.42 -9.54
C PRO A 84 -2.56 1.95 -9.10
N GLU A 85 -1.51 1.19 -9.40
CA GLU A 85 -1.40 -0.16 -8.87
C GLU A 85 -1.36 -0.13 -7.33
N PRO A 86 -2.09 -1.04 -6.65
CA PRO A 86 -2.13 -1.05 -5.20
C PRO A 86 -0.78 -1.46 -4.62
N ILE A 87 -0.01 -0.46 -4.16
CA ILE A 87 1.22 -0.69 -3.42
C ILE A 87 0.83 -1.08 -2.00
N LEU A 88 0.70 -2.38 -1.76
CA LEU A 88 0.55 -2.88 -0.41
C LEU A 88 1.78 -2.51 0.41
N PRO A 89 1.63 -2.17 1.70
CA PRO A 89 2.78 -2.21 2.59
C PRO A 89 3.31 -3.64 2.51
N SER A 90 4.44 -3.84 1.81
CA SER A 90 5.22 -5.06 2.00
C SER A 90 5.32 -5.27 3.51
N PRO A 91 5.12 -6.49 4.03
CA PRO A 91 5.49 -6.75 5.41
C PRO A 91 6.91 -6.20 5.53
N ALA A 92 7.09 -5.18 6.39
CA ALA A 92 8.34 -4.45 6.46
C ALA A 92 9.46 -5.50 6.43
N PRO A 93 10.47 -5.39 5.54
CA PRO A 93 11.56 -6.36 5.54
C PRO A 93 12.05 -6.40 6.98
N GLU A 94 11.91 -7.54 7.64
CA GLU A 94 12.32 -7.70 9.02
C GLU A 94 13.77 -7.22 9.06
N ARG A 95 13.98 -6.08 9.72
CA ARG A 95 15.28 -5.46 9.86
C ARG A 95 16.15 -6.45 10.62
N GLY A 96 16.86 -7.33 9.92
CA GLY A 96 17.75 -8.26 10.59
C GLY A 96 18.12 -9.56 9.89
N ARG A 97 17.59 -9.95 8.73
CA ARG A 97 18.18 -11.08 7.97
C ARG A 97 18.15 -10.83 6.47
N SER A 98 19.34 -10.92 5.88
CA SER A 98 19.59 -10.79 4.45
C SER A 98 18.56 -11.57 3.62
N PRO A 99 18.01 -10.98 2.55
CA PRO A 99 17.17 -11.73 1.62
C PRO A 99 18.05 -12.79 0.96
N ARG A 100 17.71 -14.07 1.18
CA ARG A 100 18.25 -15.16 0.37
C ARG A 100 17.69 -14.95 -1.03
N SER A 101 18.58 -14.72 -1.99
CA SER A 101 18.23 -14.49 -3.40
C SER A 101 17.30 -15.59 -3.94
N PRO A 102 16.26 -15.24 -4.72
CA PRO A 102 15.37 -16.20 -5.38
C PRO A 102 15.99 -16.71 -6.68
N SER A 103 17.13 -17.39 -6.57
CA SER A 103 17.84 -17.94 -7.72
C SER A 103 18.38 -19.33 -7.40
N ASP A 104 17.50 -20.23 -7.01
CA ASP A 104 17.77 -21.67 -6.94
C ASP A 104 16.43 -22.37 -7.13
N GLU A 105 15.97 -22.50 -8.38
CA GLU A 105 15.01 -23.53 -8.86
C GLU A 105 14.71 -23.32 -10.35
N TRP A 106 15.76 -23.13 -11.17
CA TRP A 106 15.66 -23.43 -12.59
C TRP A 106 16.47 -24.68 -12.89
N SER A 107 15.69 -25.71 -13.20
CA SER A 107 15.98 -26.77 -14.15
C SER A 107 17.19 -27.65 -13.85
N ASP A 108 16.85 -28.74 -13.18
CA ASP A 108 17.15 -30.10 -13.60
C ASP A 108 17.47 -30.25 -15.11
N GLU A 109 18.40 -31.17 -15.36
CA GLU A 109 18.86 -31.69 -16.66
C GLU A 109 19.97 -30.89 -17.37
N LEU A 110 21.22 -31.35 -17.24
CA LEU A 110 21.98 -31.97 -18.34
C LEU A 110 23.37 -32.47 -17.88
N VAL A 111 23.45 -33.80 -17.72
CA VAL A 111 24.60 -34.69 -18.00
C VAL A 111 25.87 -34.57 -17.12
N PRO A 112 26.26 -35.63 -16.38
CA PRO A 112 27.62 -35.75 -15.88
C PRO A 112 28.55 -36.18 -17.02
N LYS A 113 29.52 -35.34 -17.38
CA LYS A 113 30.66 -35.76 -18.19
C LYS A 113 31.96 -35.34 -17.48
N SER A 114 32.53 -36.36 -16.86
CA SER A 114 33.93 -36.78 -16.81
C SER A 114 35.04 -35.82 -17.27
N GLU A 115 36.23 -36.07 -16.70
CA GLU A 115 37.58 -35.54 -17.01
C GLU A 115 37.94 -34.31 -16.15
N GLY A 116 38.83 -34.37 -15.15
CA GLY A 116 40.04 -35.16 -15.01
C GLY A 116 41.25 -34.24 -15.24
N TYR A 117 41.84 -33.67 -14.19
CA TYR A 117 43.23 -33.22 -14.20
C TYR A 117 43.85 -33.37 -12.80
N GLY A 118 44.94 -34.13 -12.75
CA GLY A 118 45.55 -34.67 -11.55
C GLY A 118 46.33 -33.66 -10.73
N GLY A 119 46.26 -33.81 -9.41
CA GLY A 119 47.25 -33.30 -8.48
C GLY A 119 48.36 -34.32 -8.31
N GLU A 120 49.52 -34.07 -8.91
CA GLU A 120 50.76 -34.74 -8.52
C GLU A 120 51.26 -34.10 -7.22
N HIS A 121 51.14 -34.84 -6.13
CA HIS A 121 51.90 -34.62 -4.90
C HIS A 121 53.05 -35.62 -4.86
N LYS A 122 54.28 -35.16 -5.11
CA LYS A 122 55.47 -35.57 -4.35
C LYS A 122 56.65 -34.63 -4.60
#